data_AF-A0A350LQG7-F1
#
_entry.id   AF-A0A350LQG7-F1
#
_cell.length_a   1.000
_cell.length_b   1.000
_cell.length_c   1.000
_cell.angle_alpha   90.00
_cell.angle_beta   90.00
_cell.angle_gamma   90.00
#
_symmetry.space_group_name_H-M   'P 1'
#
loop_
_entity.id
_entity.type
_entity.pdbx_description
1 polymer ?
#
loop_
_entity_poly.entity_id
_entity_poly.type
_entity_poly.pdbx_seq_one_letter_code
_entity_poly.pdbx_strand_id
1 'polypeptide(L)'
;NREGWGEKSAKNLFEAIDEKRKIPFGRLLFALGIRHVGEQASNLIARNYGRWDAFTAAMDAAAGLHGPEWERLLGIDGVGE
;
A
#
# COMPACT_ATOMS: atom_id res chain seq x y z
N ASN A 1 24.92 12.96 29.48
CA ASN A 1 25.37 12.35 28.21
C ASN A 1 25.03 10.88 28.23
N ARG A 2 24.08 10.42 27.40
CA ARG A 2 23.77 8.98 27.27
C ARG A 2 24.77 8.37 26.28
N GLU A 3 25.95 8.03 26.78
CA GLU A 3 26.87 7.13 26.06
C GLU A 3 26.10 5.84 25.67
N GLY A 4 26.31 5.37 24.43
CA GLY A 4 25.60 4.21 23.86
C GLY A 4 24.22 4.49 23.24
N TRP A 5 23.65 5.71 23.36
CA TRP A 5 22.37 6.03 22.73
C TRP A 5 22.42 6.04 21.19
N GLY A 6 23.56 6.45 20.61
CA GLY A 6 23.78 6.45 19.16
C GLY A 6 23.75 5.04 18.57
N GLU A 7 24.56 4.13 19.11
CA GLU A 7 24.63 2.73 18.67
C GLU A 7 23.28 2.02 18.84
N LYS A 8 22.61 2.21 19.99
CA LYS A 8 21.28 1.66 20.23
C LYS A 8 20.24 2.21 19.28
N SER A 9 20.26 3.52 18.99
CA SER A 9 19.31 4.13 18.06
C SER A 9 19.52 3.66 16.62
N ALA A 10 20.78 3.53 16.19
CA ALA A 10 21.11 3.00 14.88
C ALA A 10 20.65 1.54 14.75
N LYS A 11 20.92 0.70 15.76
CA LYS A 11 20.44 -0.69 15.80
C LYS A 11 18.91 -0.76 15.67
N ASN A 12 18.19 0.00 16.50
CA ASN A 12 16.73 0.03 16.47
C ASN A 12 16.18 0.49 15.10
N LEU A 13 16.86 1.43 14.43
CA LEU A 13 16.46 1.87 13.09
C LEU A 13 16.56 0.74 12.07
N PHE A 14 17.68 0.02 12.02
CA PHE A 14 17.84 -1.10 11.09
C PHE A 14 16.88 -2.24 11.39
N GLU A 15 16.67 -2.57 12.68
CA GLU A 15 15.65 -3.56 13.09
C GLU A 15 14.26 -3.15 12.61
N ALA A 16 13.88 -1.89 12.81
CA ALA A 16 12.59 -1.38 12.33
C ALA A 16 12.47 -1.44 10.80
N ILE A 17 13.54 -1.11 10.05
CA ILE A 17 13.55 -1.22 8.58
C ILE A 17 13.32 -2.67 8.15
N ASP A 18 14.04 -3.62 8.75
CA ASP A 18 13.92 -5.03 8.40
C ASP A 18 12.55 -5.61 8.76
N GLU A 19 11.97 -5.20 9.90
CA GLU A 19 10.59 -5.52 10.25
C GLU A 19 9.58 -4.99 9.21
N LYS A 20 9.80 -3.79 8.66
CA LYS A 20 8.89 -3.21 7.65
C LYS A 20 9.04 -3.81 6.26
N ARG A 21 10.00 -4.70 6.02
CA ARG A 21 10.09 -5.46 4.74
C ARG A 21 8.90 -6.40 4.54
N LYS A 22 8.23 -6.83 5.61
CA LYS A 22 7.06 -7.71 5.57
C LYS A 22 5.91 -7.07 6.32
N ILE A 23 5.06 -6.35 5.60
CA ILE A 23 3.89 -5.66 6.14
C ILE A 23 2.61 -6.06 5.39
N PRO A 24 1.42 -5.85 5.99
CA PRO A 24 0.16 -6.07 5.29
C PRO A 24 0.05 -5.25 4.01
N PHE A 25 -0.58 -5.81 2.98
CA PHE A 25 -0.67 -5.18 1.66
C PHE A 25 -1.34 -3.79 1.69
N GLY A 26 -2.42 -3.62 2.45
CA GLY A 26 -3.07 -2.30 2.61
C GLY A 26 -2.15 -1.26 3.23
N ARG A 27 -1.26 -1.65 4.16
CA ARG A 27 -0.27 -0.76 4.75
C ARG A 27 0.82 -0.36 3.76
N LEU A 28 1.21 -1.28 2.87
CA LEU A 28 2.13 -0.98 1.77
C LEU A 28 1.50 0.06 0.82
N LEU A 29 0.26 -0.16 0.38
CA LEU A 29 -0.45 0.77 -0.52
C LEU A 29 -0.58 2.17 0.09
N PHE A 30 -0.96 2.25 1.37
CA PHE A 30 -1.06 3.53 2.06
C PHE A 30 0.29 4.26 2.14
N ALA A 31 1.37 3.52 2.41
CA ALA A 31 2.72 4.08 2.51
C ALA A 31 3.28 4.62 1.19
N LEU A 32 2.72 4.23 0.04
CA LEU A 32 3.11 4.79 -1.27
C LEU A 32 2.62 6.23 -1.47
N GLY A 33 1.68 6.72 -0.65
CA GLY A 33 1.19 8.10 -0.75
C GLY A 33 0.44 8.40 -2.05
N ILE A 34 -0.28 7.42 -2.59
CA ILE A 34 -1.08 7.58 -3.80
C ILE A 34 -2.16 8.64 -3.56
N ARG A 35 -2.24 9.64 -4.44
CA ARG A 35 -3.17 10.76 -4.30
C ARG A 35 -4.60 10.24 -4.22
N HIS A 36 -5.38 10.76 -3.27
CA HIS A 36 -6.77 10.38 -2.98
C HIS A 36 -6.97 8.96 -2.43
N VAL A 37 -5.91 8.18 -2.23
CA VAL A 37 -5.98 6.83 -1.64
C VAL A 37 -5.54 6.89 -0.17
N GLY A 38 -6.52 7.08 0.72
CA GLY A 38 -6.30 7.05 2.18
C GLY A 38 -6.14 5.62 2.74
N GLU A 39 -5.99 5.50 4.06
CA GLU A 39 -5.83 4.19 4.73
C GLU A 39 -7.02 3.24 4.48
N GLN A 40 -8.24 3.76 4.54
CA GLN A 40 -9.46 2.97 4.29
C GLN A 40 -9.50 2.45 2.84
N ALA A 41 -9.28 3.33 1.86
CA ALA A 41 -9.21 2.97 0.45
C ALA A 41 -8.09 1.96 0.18
N SER A 42 -6.90 2.16 0.78
CA SER A 42 -5.77 1.24 0.66
C SER A 42 -6.12 -0.17 1.15
N ASN A 43 -6.81 -0.27 2.29
CA ASN A 43 -7.25 -1.55 2.83
C ASN A 43 -8.33 -2.20 1.96
N LEU A 44 -9.23 -1.41 1.37
CA LEU A 44 -10.27 -1.89 0.47
C LEU A 44 -9.68 -2.42 -0.85
N ILE A 45 -8.75 -1.69 -1.45
CA ILE A 45 -7.98 -2.12 -2.63
C ILE A 45 -7.21 -3.41 -2.30
N ALA A 46 -6.53 -3.46 -1.16
CA ALA A 46 -5.79 -4.65 -0.74
C ALA A 46 -6.69 -5.88 -0.55
N ARG A 47 -7.92 -5.71 -0.06
CA ARG A 47 -8.90 -6.81 0.05
C ARG A 47 -9.38 -7.29 -1.32
N ASN A 48 -9.59 -6.38 -2.27
CA ASN A 48 -10.10 -6.70 -3.61
C ASN A 48 -9.07 -7.36 -4.53
N TYR A 49 -7.80 -6.96 -4.43
CA TYR A 49 -6.73 -7.51 -5.28
C TYR A 49 -5.87 -8.56 -4.57
N GLY A 50 -5.80 -8.54 -3.23
CA GLY A 50 -5.13 -9.53 -2.39
C GLY A 50 -3.60 -9.46 -2.41
N ARG A 51 -2.97 -9.37 -3.59
CA ARG A 51 -1.52 -9.41 -3.79
C ARG A 51 -1.02 -8.31 -4.71
N TRP A 52 0.25 -7.95 -4.54
CA TRP A 52 0.94 -6.96 -5.36
C TRP A 52 0.85 -7.26 -6.86
N ASP A 53 1.22 -8.48 -7.28
CA ASP A 53 1.26 -8.86 -8.71
C ASP A 53 -0.12 -8.72 -9.39
N ALA A 54 -1.19 -9.09 -8.68
CA ALA A 54 -2.55 -8.98 -9.18
C ALA A 54 -3.01 -7.51 -9.27
N PHE A 55 -2.64 -6.70 -8.28
CA PHE A 55 -2.92 -5.27 -8.29
C PHE A 55 -2.20 -4.56 -9.44
N THR A 56 -0.89 -4.76 -9.61
CA THR A 56 -0.13 -4.09 -10.67
C THR A 56 -0.62 -4.48 -12.06
N ALA A 57 -0.89 -5.77 -12.30
CA ALA A 57 -1.43 -6.22 -13.58
C ALA A 57 -2.80 -5.60 -13.89
N ALA A 58 -3.67 -5.46 -12.88
CA ALA A 58 -4.95 -4.79 -13.04
C ALA A 58 -4.79 -3.28 -13.31
N MET A 59 -3.86 -2.60 -12.63
CA MET A 59 -3.58 -1.18 -12.88
C MET A 59 -3.00 -0.94 -14.28
N ASP A 60 -2.11 -1.80 -14.75
CA ASP A 60 -1.56 -1.74 -16.11
C ASP A 60 -2.66 -1.93 -17.16
N ALA A 61 -3.57 -2.88 -16.94
CA ALA A 61 -4.73 -3.10 -17.82
C ALA A 61 -5.74 -1.94 -17.77
N ALA A 62 -5.88 -1.28 -16.63
CA ALA A 62 -6.76 -0.13 -16.44
C ALA A 62 -6.15 1.21 -16.90
N ALA A 63 -4.88 1.25 -17.31
CA ALA A 63 -4.16 2.48 -17.66
C ALA A 63 -4.82 3.28 -18.81
N GLY A 64 -5.55 2.60 -19.70
CA GLY A 64 -6.32 3.21 -20.77
C GLY A 64 -7.60 3.92 -20.32
N LEU A 65 -7.94 3.86 -19.02
CA LEU A 65 -9.16 4.42 -18.43
C LEU A 65 -10.46 3.89 -19.07
N HIS A 66 -10.41 2.66 -19.58
CA HIS A 66 -11.53 1.99 -20.22
C HIS A 66 -11.42 0.47 -20.08
N GLY A 67 -12.54 -0.24 -20.26
CA GLY A 67 -12.58 -1.70 -20.25
C GLY A 67 -12.73 -2.30 -18.84
N PRO A 68 -12.67 -3.64 -18.74
CA PRO A 68 -13.16 -4.36 -17.57
C PRO A 68 -12.37 -4.09 -16.29
N GLU A 69 -11.04 -3.93 -16.38
CA GLU A 69 -10.22 -3.64 -15.18
C GLU A 69 -10.38 -2.18 -14.71
N TRP A 70 -10.65 -1.25 -15.64
CA TRP A 70 -11.02 0.12 -15.27
C TRP A 70 -12.38 0.15 -14.54
N GLU A 71 -13.38 -0.55 -15.07
CA GLU A 71 -14.69 -0.68 -14.44
C GLU A 71 -14.61 -1.36 -13.07
N ARG A 72 -13.81 -2.44 -12.96
CA ARG A 72 -13.54 -3.11 -11.69
C ARG A 72 -12.91 -2.16 -10.68
N LEU A 73 -11.91 -1.37 -11.09
CA LEU A 73 -11.27 -0.40 -10.21
C LEU A 73 -12.27 0.64 -9.70
N LEU A 74 -13.12 1.19 -10.58
CA LEU A 74 -14.16 2.13 -10.17
C LEU A 74 -15.19 1.49 -9.21
N GLY A 75 -15.49 0.20 -9.38
CA GLY A 75 -16.40 -0.54 -8.50
C GLY A 75 -15.87 -0.86 -7.10
N ILE A 76 -14.57 -0.63 -6.84
CA ILE A 76 -13.98 -0.83 -5.51
C ILE A 76 -14.39 0.30 -4.56
N ASP A 77 -14.55 1.51 -5.06
CA ASP A 77 -14.99 2.65 -4.27
C ASP A 77 -16.52 2.64 -4.21
N GLY A 78 -17.07 1.85 -3.29
CA GLY A 78 -18.51 1.73 -3.03
C GLY A 78 -19.15 3.00 -2.45
N VAL A 79 -18.74 4.18 -2.92
CA VAL A 79 -19.33 5.48 -2.62
C VAL A 79 -20.24 5.86 -3.80
N GLY A 80 -21.45 5.32 -3.77
CA GLY A 80 -22.65 6.04 -4.19
C GLY A 80 -23.56 6.05 -2.96
N GLU A 81 -24.00 7.17 -2.41
CA GLU A 81 -24.23 8.53 -2.93
C GLU A 81 -23.36 9.62 -2.27
#